data_AF-A0A967WEG1-F1
#
_entry.id   AF-A0A967WEG1-F1
#
_cell.length_a   1.000
_cell.length_b   1.000
_cell.length_c   1.000
_cell.angle_alpha   90.00
_cell.angle_beta   90.00
_cell.angle_gamma   90.00
#
_symmetry.space_group_name_H-M   'P 1'
#
loop_
_entity.id
_entity.type
_entity.pdbx_description
1 polymer ?
#
loop_
_entity_poly.entity_id
_entity_poly.type
_entity_poly.pdbx_seq_one_letter_code
_entity_poly.pdbx_strand_id
1 'polypeptide(L)' 'MDPRQAVKSQYYAALEMLKQAIKACPEDVWDAPGYESPFWHVAYHVLFYTHLYLQPTEQDFVPWEKQQDGYRSLAS' A
#
# COMPACT_ATOMS: atom_id res chain seq x y z
N MET A 1 -3.84 3.05 -28.86
CA MET A 1 -3.35 3.11 -27.46
C MET A 1 -3.09 1.69 -27.02
N ASP A 2 -1.88 1.39 -26.55
CA ASP A 2 -1.55 0.05 -26.02
C ASP A 2 -2.13 -0.07 -24.59
N PRO A 3 -3.07 -1.00 -24.33
CA PRO A 3 -3.66 -1.18 -23.00
C PRO A 3 -2.60 -1.43 -21.91
N ARG A 4 -1.49 -2.09 -22.24
CA ARG A 4 -0.42 -2.35 -21.25
C ARG A 4 0.28 -1.06 -20.83
N GLN A 5 0.54 -0.16 -21.77
CA GLN A 5 1.10 1.16 -21.47
C GLN A 5 0.12 2.01 -20.66
N ALA A 6 -1.17 1.93 -20.97
CA ALA A 6 -2.21 2.63 -20.22
C ALA A 6 -2.25 2.20 -18.75
N VAL A 7 -2.31 0.89 -18.50
CA VAL A 7 -2.33 0.32 -17.14
C VAL A 7 -1.06 0.69 -16.39
N LYS A 8 0.11 0.59 -17.04
CA LYS A 8 1.39 0.99 -16.42
C LYS A 8 1.37 2.45 -15.95
N SER A 9 0.88 3.37 -16.79
CA SER A 9 0.75 4.79 -16.44
C SER A 9 -0.24 5.02 -15.29
N GLN A 10 -1.35 4.28 -15.26
CA GLN A 10 -2.33 4.34 -14.17
C GLN A 10 -1.74 3.86 -12.83
N TYR A 11 -0.95 2.78 -12.83
CA TYR A 11 -0.24 2.32 -11.64
C TYR A 11 0.72 3.37 -11.09
N TYR A 12 1.53 4.01 -11.96
CA TYR A 12 2.42 5.07 -11.52
C TYR A 12 1.66 6.27 -10.96
N ALA A 13 0.58 6.70 -11.61
CA ALA A 13 -0.24 7.81 -11.12
C ALA A 13 -0.87 7.49 -9.76
N ALA A 14 -1.41 6.28 -9.58
CA ALA A 14 -2.01 5.84 -8.32
C ALA A 14 -0.98 5.75 -7.19
N LEU A 15 0.21 5.21 -7.45
CA LEU A 15 1.30 5.15 -6.47
C LEU A 15 1.82 6.56 -6.11
N GLU A 16 1.89 7.46 -7.07
CA GLU A 16 2.27 8.86 -6.82
C GLU A 16 1.23 9.57 -5.96
N MET A 17 -0.06 9.37 -6.23
CA MET A 17 -1.15 9.89 -5.40
C MET A 17 -1.11 9.33 -3.98
N LEU A 18 -0.89 8.01 -3.83
CA LEU A 18 -0.74 7.39 -2.51
C LEU A 18 0.43 7.98 -1.73
N LYS A 19 1.58 8.16 -2.38
CA LYS A 19 2.75 8.82 -1.77
C LYS A 19 2.43 10.22 -1.28
N GLN A 20 1.69 11.01 -2.07
CA GLN A 20 1.28 12.36 -1.69
C GLN A 20 0.30 12.32 -0.50
N ALA A 21 -0.67 11.41 -0.51
CA ALA A 21 -1.61 11.24 0.61
C ALA A 21 -0.90 10.86 1.91
N ILE A 22 0.07 9.93 1.87
CA ILE A 22 0.88 9.55 3.03
C ILE A 22 1.67 10.76 3.56
N LYS A 23 2.32 11.53 2.68
CA LYS A 23 3.11 12.70 3.08
C LYS A 23 2.27 13.85 3.63
N ALA A 24 1.03 13.99 3.17
CA ALA A 24 0.11 15.02 3.60
C ALA A 24 -0.71 14.61 4.83
N CYS A 25 -0.67 13.33 5.24
CA CYS A 25 -1.44 12.82 6.36
C CYS A 25 -0.96 13.48 7.67
N PRO A 26 -1.85 14.16 8.41
CA PRO A 26 -1.55 14.64 9.75
C PRO A 26 -1.20 13.49 10.72
N GLU A 27 -0.36 13.76 11.72
CA GLU A 27 0.05 12.74 12.72
C GLU A 27 -1.12 12.23 13.56
N ASP A 28 -2.08 13.09 13.88
CA ASP A 28 -3.28 12.75 14.65
C ASP A 28 -4.26 11.85 13.87
N VAL A 29 -4.18 11.87 12.53
CA VAL A 29 -4.92 10.96 11.64
C VAL A 29 -4.13 9.68 11.37
N TRP A 30 -2.80 9.77 11.31
CA TRP A 30 -1.91 8.66 10.96
C TRP A 30 -2.18 7.43 11.81
N ASP A 31 -2.23 7.61 13.13
CA ASP A 31 -2.47 6.58 14.15
C ASP A 31 -3.67 6.95 15.04
N ALA A 32 -4.75 7.42 14.40
CA ALA A 32 -5.94 7.90 15.11
C ALA A 32 -6.63 6.77 15.91
N PRO A 33 -6.85 6.96 17.23
CA PRO A 33 -7.58 5.98 18.04
C PRO A 33 -9.05 5.92 17.62
N GLY A 34 -9.64 4.71 17.63
CA GLY A 34 -11.07 4.50 17.37
C GLY A 34 -11.43 4.15 15.93
N TYR A 35 -10.48 4.14 15.00
CA TYR A 35 -10.66 3.53 13.69
C TYR A 35 -10.28 2.05 13.73
N GLU A 36 -11.11 1.19 13.11
CA GLU A 36 -10.83 -0.25 12.99
C GLU A 36 -9.50 -0.51 12.25
N SER A 37 -9.13 0.37 11.33
CA SER A 37 -7.81 0.38 10.71
C SER A 37 -7.35 1.83 10.54
N PRO A 38 -6.35 2.29 11.31
CA PRO A 38 -5.82 3.64 11.18
C PRO A 38 -5.19 3.85 9.80
N PHE A 39 -4.96 5.12 9.42
CA PHE A 39 -4.49 5.46 8.08
C PHE A 39 -3.18 4.74 7.72
N TRP A 40 -2.23 4.66 8.66
CA TRP A 40 -0.97 3.95 8.44
C TRP A 40 -1.17 2.48 8.07
N HIS A 41 -2.16 1.82 8.67
CA HIS A 41 -2.42 0.39 8.48
C HIS A 41 -2.98 0.15 7.07
N VAL A 42 -3.90 1.02 6.63
CA VAL A 42 -4.42 0.99 5.25
C VAL A 42 -3.31 1.27 4.24
N ALA A 43 -2.49 2.29 4.48
CA ALA A 43 -1.37 2.63 3.60
C ALA A 43 -0.38 1.46 3.48
N TYR A 44 -0.04 0.83 4.62
CA TYR A 44 0.83 -0.34 4.65
C TYR A 44 0.22 -1.53 3.89
N HIS A 45 -1.06 -1.84 4.13
CA HIS A 45 -1.78 -2.91 3.43
C HIS A 45 -1.73 -2.73 1.91
N VAL A 46 -2.02 -1.52 1.42
CA VAL A 46 -2.00 -1.22 -0.03
C VAL A 46 -0.60 -1.40 -0.61
N LEU A 47 0.44 -0.90 0.08
CA LEU A 47 1.83 -1.02 -0.39
C LEU A 47 2.30 -2.49 -0.39
N PHE A 48 1.96 -3.25 0.66
CA PHE A 48 2.29 -4.67 0.76
C PHE A 48 1.70 -5.46 -0.42
N TYR A 49 0.39 -5.36 -0.64
CA TYR A 49 -0.28 -6.13 -1.70
C TYR A 49 0.07 -5.63 -3.10
N THR A 50 0.33 -4.33 -3.28
CA THR A 50 0.84 -3.83 -4.56
C THR A 50 2.22 -4.43 -4.86
N HIS A 51 3.11 -4.51 -3.87
CA HIS A 51 4.43 -5.12 -4.06
C HIS A 51 4.34 -6.63 -4.33
N LEU A 52 3.46 -7.35 -3.61
CA LEU A 52 3.19 -8.76 -3.80
C LEU A 52 2.64 -9.07 -5.20
N TYR A 53 1.57 -8.40 -5.61
CA TYR A 53 0.88 -8.71 -6.87
C TYR A 53 1.59 -8.21 -8.13
N LEU A 54 2.59 -7.34 -7.99
CA LEU A 54 3.47 -6.98 -9.11
C LEU A 54 4.59 -8.00 -9.35
N GLN A 55 4.76 -8.99 -8.47
CA GLN A 55 5.70 -10.08 -8.70
C GLN A 55 5.16 -11.08 -9.74
N PRO A 56 6.05 -11.78 -10.47
CA PRO A 56 5.62 -12.85 -11.38
C PRO A 56 4.89 -13.99 -10.66
N THR A 57 5.34 -14.33 -9.44
CA THR A 57 4.72 -15.33 -8.57
C THR A 57 4.75 -14.87 -7.10
N GLU A 58 3.92 -15.48 -6.24
CA GLU A 58 3.95 -15.20 -4.80
C GLU A 58 5.28 -15.59 -4.15
N GLN A 59 6.00 -16.59 -4.70
CA GLN A 59 7.29 -17.03 -4.17
C GLN A 59 8.43 -16.03 -4.45
N ASP A 60 8.27 -15.16 -5.45
CA ASP A 60 9.26 -14.13 -5.80
C ASP A 60 9.17 -12.90 -4.87
N PHE A 61 8.13 -12.82 -4.04
CA PHE A 61 7.95 -11.71 -3.12
C PHE A 61 8.93 -11.76 -1.95
N VAL A 62 9.69 -10.66 -1.82
CA VAL A 62 10.56 -10.43 -0.66
C VAL A 62 9.93 -9.36 0.22
N PRO A 63 9.49 -9.70 1.45
CA PRO A 63 8.94 -8.72 2.37
C PRO A 63 9.98 -7.68 2.78
N TRP A 64 9.51 -6.52 3.23
CA TRP A 64 10.39 -5.53 3.85
C TRP A 64 10.98 -6.10 5.14
N GLU A 65 12.27 -5.83 5.40
CA GLU A 65 13.01 -6.36 6.56
C GLU A 65 12.33 -6.10 7.92
N LYS A 66 11.63 -4.97 8.06
CA LYS A 66 10.92 -4.58 9.30
C LYS A 66 9.45 -4.98 9.31
N GLN A 67 9.01 -5.80 8.36
CA GLN A 67 7.65 -6.31 8.34
C GLN A 67 7.36 -7.05 9.65
N GLN A 68 6.18 -6.78 10.22
CA GLN A 68 5.65 -7.55 11.34
C GLN A 68 4.46 -8.37 10.86
N ASP A 69 4.39 -9.61 11.34
CA ASP A 69 3.26 -10.48 11.06
C ASP A 69 1.98 -9.90 11.68
N GLY A 70 0.89 -9.94 10.93
CA GLY A 70 -0.42 -9.42 11.36
C GLY A 70 -0.79 -8.06 10.76
N TYR A 71 0.17 -7.17 10.48
CA TYR A 71 -0.13 -5.83 9.92
C TYR A 71 -0.54 -5.82 8.45
N ARG A 72 -0.39 -6.95 7.74
CA ARG A 72 -0.86 -7.04 6.35
C ARG A 72 -2.38 -7.14 6.27
N SER A 73 -3.06 -7.52 7.35
CA SER A 73 -4.50 -7.77 7.35
C SER A 73 -5.21 -6.63 8.06
N LEU A 74 -6.14 -5.98 7.37
CA LEU A 74 -7.04 -5.02 7.99
C LEU A 74 -7.99 -5.74 8.96
N ALA A 75 -8.51 -5.01 9.95
CA ALA A 75 -9.57 -5.52 10.81
C ALA A 75 -10.80 -5.89 9.96
N SER A 76 -11.49 -6.97 10.36
CA SER A 76 -12.63 -7.57 9.67
C SER A 76 -13.85 -7.65 10.56
#